data_AF-A0A081BXK2-F1
#
_entry.id   AF-A0A081BXK2-F1
#
_cell.length_a   1.000
_cell.length_b   1.000
_cell.length_c   1.000
_cell.angle_alpha   90.00
_cell.angle_beta   90.00
_cell.angle_gamma   90.00
#
_symmetry.space_group_name_H-M   'P 1'
#
loop_
_entity.id
_entity.type
_entity.pdbx_description
1 polymer ?
#
loop_
_entity_poly.entity_id
_entity_poly.type
_entity_poly.pdbx_seq_one_letter_code
_entity_poly.pdbx_strand_id
1 'polypeptide(L)'
;MYKLPELTSAEQISSAEKAAIDDVIARCLETHRQNRQRITQLTLESVTALTASEARAKELRRQGFFQRLWRHLTGKNLAVQTQIAFELAQAQYASQRTLQQLAEQHLLTFDVVTAVNNKLNTLTLDLEEELLRVYEVLKEFFASMRSELVSIHEQIDHLERNVNLLHWSHTIAYQRYQGLEYAELSQNARIVCVVNDFFQSTQGVWSTSDLMVLKATLAELGVEVKGTLTSRDFFETLLTQPALIERLFQGIPAVDLQQLQMFDAPLLKGIEKLQYLQEREAFLVESLLTILQNKGASISREEVQLTLLQHYLRQYADMRIEQEVNLFDFALELLVGLRLMVDLGQQVREEEAIREKAENPQTLSAPDAAEQSALDQRLLGRWRCEWYLPHLNYCSGQLEILRKIEAGHYLGRLSLDNVQLSEEAAIVVQGDRVQIECSNPSQATWPPDSFDLTLDRYADVMTGTSKHPRGFRGKITLTKDTKGDEVPV
;
A
#
# COMPACT_ATOMS: atom_id res chain seq x y z
N MET A 1 23.34 4.12 14.63
CA MET A 1 23.17 3.37 13.37
C MET A 1 22.11 2.31 13.63
N TYR A 2 20.90 2.50 13.10
CA TYR A 2 19.71 1.71 13.40
C TYR A 2 19.75 0.33 12.73
N LYS A 3 20.59 -0.57 13.24
CA LYS A 3 20.55 -1.96 12.81
C LYS A 3 19.57 -2.73 13.68
N LEU A 4 18.40 -3.02 13.13
CA LEU A 4 17.62 -4.17 13.61
C LEU A 4 18.55 -5.40 13.55
N PRO A 5 18.74 -6.15 14.65
CA PRO A 5 19.42 -7.45 14.61
C PRO A 5 18.87 -8.32 13.48
N GLU A 6 19.65 -9.25 12.93
CA GLU A 6 19.06 -10.29 12.07
C GLU A 6 18.06 -11.09 12.91
N LEU A 7 16.77 -10.90 12.58
CA LEU A 7 15.63 -11.43 13.33
C LEU A 7 15.16 -12.78 12.81
N THR A 8 15.72 -13.25 11.71
CA THR A 8 15.29 -14.45 11.01
C THR A 8 16.43 -15.45 10.88
N SER A 9 16.07 -16.70 10.67
CA SER A 9 16.92 -17.76 10.11
C SER A 9 17.26 -17.45 8.64
N ALA A 10 17.86 -16.27 8.40
CA ALA A 10 18.35 -15.80 7.12
C ALA A 10 19.45 -16.71 6.53
N GLU A 11 19.87 -17.74 7.28
CA GLU A 11 20.75 -18.83 6.84
C GLU A 11 20.15 -19.64 5.69
N GLN A 12 18.81 -19.64 5.52
CA GLN A 12 18.12 -20.41 4.47
C GLN A 12 17.97 -19.65 3.14
N ILE A 13 18.32 -18.35 3.07
CA ILE A 13 18.16 -17.51 1.87
C ILE A 13 19.53 -17.27 1.24
N SER A 14 19.66 -17.55 -0.06
CA SER A 14 20.93 -17.34 -0.77
C SER A 14 21.31 -15.85 -0.86
N SER A 15 22.61 -15.57 -0.99
CA SER A 15 23.10 -14.20 -1.13
C SER A 15 22.55 -13.48 -2.37
N ALA A 16 22.33 -14.22 -3.47
CA ALA A 16 21.73 -13.70 -4.68
C ALA A 16 20.26 -13.30 -4.48
N GLU A 17 19.47 -14.10 -3.76
CA GLU A 17 18.08 -13.79 -3.43
C GLU A 17 18.00 -12.58 -2.48
N LYS A 18 18.85 -12.53 -1.45
CA LYS A 18 18.94 -11.37 -0.55
C LYS A 18 19.20 -10.08 -1.34
N ALA A 19 20.14 -10.10 -2.28
CA ALA A 19 20.45 -8.95 -3.12
C ALA A 19 19.28 -8.53 -4.03
N ALA A 20 18.55 -9.51 -4.60
CA ALA A 20 17.36 -9.24 -5.40
C ALA A 20 16.23 -8.61 -4.57
N ILE A 21 16.02 -9.10 -3.33
CA ILE A 21 15.04 -8.55 -2.40
C ILE A 21 15.43 -7.11 -2.01
N ASP A 22 16.69 -6.88 -1.65
CA ASP A 22 17.20 -5.56 -1.27
C ASP A 22 17.05 -4.53 -2.42
N ASP A 23 17.31 -4.92 -3.67
CA ASP A 23 17.11 -4.06 -4.85
C ASP A 23 15.64 -3.65 -5.04
N VAL A 24 14.72 -4.62 -4.90
CA VAL A 24 13.28 -4.36 -5.00
C VAL A 24 12.82 -3.39 -3.91
N ILE A 25 13.27 -3.61 -2.67
CA ILE A 25 12.92 -2.73 -1.54
C ILE A 25 13.44 -1.31 -1.82
N ALA A 26 14.70 -1.18 -2.22
CA ALA A 26 15.29 0.13 -2.50
C ALA A 26 14.51 0.89 -3.58
N ARG A 27 14.15 0.22 -4.69
CA ARG A 27 13.33 0.82 -5.75
C ARG A 27 11.92 1.19 -5.28
N CYS A 28 11.29 0.33 -4.48
CA CYS A 28 9.97 0.58 -3.91
C CYS A 28 9.97 1.83 -3.01
N LEU A 29 10.93 1.92 -2.09
CA LEU A 29 11.05 3.03 -1.16
C LEU A 29 11.37 4.35 -1.86
N GLU A 30 12.24 4.33 -2.88
CA GLU A 30 12.51 5.53 -3.66
C GLU A 30 11.27 6.00 -4.43
N THR A 31 10.53 5.07 -5.04
CA THR A 31 9.28 5.38 -5.77
C THR A 31 8.20 5.97 -4.84
N HIS A 32 8.15 5.53 -3.59
CA HIS A 32 7.09 5.87 -2.65
C HIS A 32 7.55 6.75 -1.50
N ARG A 33 8.72 7.40 -1.63
CA ARG A 33 9.36 8.16 -0.55
C ARG A 33 8.47 9.24 0.07
N GLN A 34 7.65 9.89 -0.75
CA GLN A 34 6.70 10.93 -0.33
C GLN A 34 5.28 10.41 -0.13
N ASN A 35 5.03 9.12 -0.39
CA ASN A 35 3.72 8.51 -0.25
C ASN A 35 3.56 7.96 1.17
N ARG A 36 3.08 8.82 2.08
CA ARG A 36 2.84 8.48 3.48
C ARG A 36 1.98 7.21 3.66
N GLN A 37 0.88 7.10 2.90
CA GLN A 37 0.01 5.93 2.95
C GLN A 37 0.82 4.65 2.73
N ARG A 38 1.65 4.65 1.69
CA ARG A 38 2.43 3.50 1.31
C ARG A 38 3.46 3.14 2.36
N ILE A 39 4.13 4.14 2.92
CA ILE A 39 5.09 3.93 4.01
C ILE A 39 4.39 3.34 5.25
N THR A 40 3.21 3.85 5.61
CA THR A 40 2.42 3.31 6.73
C THR A 40 2.04 1.85 6.51
N GLN A 41 1.50 1.51 5.33
CA GLN A 41 1.14 0.13 4.98
C GLN A 41 2.34 -0.79 5.01
N LEU A 42 3.45 -0.43 4.35
CA LEU A 42 4.67 -1.23 4.35
C LEU A 42 5.21 -1.45 5.76
N THR A 43 5.10 -0.46 6.65
CA THR A 43 5.52 -0.59 8.05
C THR A 43 4.65 -1.61 8.79
N LEU A 44 3.32 -1.50 8.70
CA LEU A 44 2.38 -2.39 9.39
C LEU A 44 2.42 -3.82 8.86
N GLU A 45 2.51 -3.99 7.54
CA GLU A 45 2.68 -5.28 6.88
C GLU A 45 4.02 -5.92 7.28
N SER A 46 5.11 -5.14 7.32
CA SER A 46 6.42 -5.65 7.71
C SER A 46 6.42 -6.16 9.16
N VAL A 47 5.79 -5.43 10.08
CA VAL A 47 5.65 -5.87 11.47
C VAL A 47 4.84 -7.16 11.54
N THR A 48 3.74 -7.25 10.79
CA THR A 48 2.87 -8.43 10.77
C THR A 48 3.58 -9.66 10.22
N ALA A 49 4.40 -9.51 9.17
CA ALA A 49 5.21 -10.58 8.63
C ALA A 49 6.28 -11.05 9.63
N LEU A 50 6.97 -10.12 10.30
CA LEU A 50 8.00 -10.44 11.29
C LEU A 50 7.45 -11.14 12.53
N THR A 51 6.26 -10.76 12.97
CA THR A 51 5.62 -11.37 14.16
C THR A 51 4.79 -12.61 13.85
N ALA A 52 4.81 -13.11 12.60
CA ALA A 52 4.06 -14.31 12.22
C ALA A 52 4.81 -15.59 12.61
N SER A 53 4.18 -16.45 13.41
CA SER A 53 4.61 -17.84 13.60
C SER A 53 4.39 -18.68 12.34
N GLU A 54 4.97 -19.88 12.25
CA GLU A 54 4.72 -20.79 11.11
C GLU A 54 3.24 -21.16 10.95
N ALA A 55 2.55 -21.43 12.07
CA ALA A 55 1.12 -21.73 12.06
C ALA A 55 0.32 -20.53 11.53
N ARG A 56 0.69 -19.32 11.95
CA ARG A 56 0.06 -18.08 11.52
C ARG A 56 0.35 -17.76 10.05
N ALA A 57 1.56 -18.03 9.57
CA ALA A 57 1.95 -17.84 8.19
C ALA A 57 1.08 -18.64 7.22
N LYS A 58 0.63 -19.84 7.60
CA LYS A 58 -0.33 -20.62 6.79
C LYS A 58 -1.66 -19.87 6.63
N GLU A 59 -2.18 -19.28 7.69
CA GLU A 59 -3.42 -18.50 7.65
C GLU A 59 -3.25 -17.21 6.85
N LEU A 60 -2.17 -16.46 7.08
CA LEU A 60 -1.83 -15.26 6.30
C LEU A 60 -1.72 -15.58 4.80
N ARG A 61 -1.12 -16.73 4.45
CA ARG A 61 -1.03 -17.19 3.06
C ARG A 61 -2.42 -17.47 2.47
N ARG A 62 -3.34 -18.10 3.22
CA ARG A 62 -4.73 -18.32 2.76
C ARG A 62 -5.47 -17.01 2.51
N GLN A 63 -5.16 -15.99 3.29
CA GLN A 63 -5.72 -14.64 3.12
C GLN A 63 -5.02 -13.83 2.01
N GLY A 64 -4.02 -14.38 1.32
CA GLY A 64 -3.28 -13.71 0.27
C GLY A 64 -2.33 -12.61 0.76
N PHE A 65 -2.02 -12.57 2.06
CA PHE A 65 -1.18 -11.54 2.68
C PHE A 65 0.18 -11.41 2.00
N PHE A 66 0.93 -12.51 1.90
CA PHE A 66 2.29 -12.48 1.31
C PHE A 66 2.26 -12.08 -0.17
N GLN A 67 1.25 -12.50 -0.93
CA GLN A 67 1.10 -12.07 -2.32
C GLN A 67 0.89 -10.55 -2.42
N ARG A 68 0.12 -9.95 -1.49
CA ARG A 68 -0.07 -8.49 -1.43
C ARG A 68 1.21 -7.78 -1.01
N LEU A 69 1.86 -8.20 0.06
CA LEU A 69 3.15 -7.65 0.51
C LEU A 69 4.18 -7.66 -0.63
N TRP A 70 4.31 -8.77 -1.35
CA TRP A 70 5.25 -8.85 -2.46
C TRP A 70 4.84 -8.04 -3.67
N ARG A 71 3.54 -7.98 -4.01
CA ARG A 71 3.04 -7.04 -5.01
C ARG A 71 3.32 -5.59 -4.59
N HIS A 72 3.30 -5.32 -3.29
CA HIS A 72 3.53 -4.00 -2.76
C HIS A 72 4.98 -3.55 -2.92
N LEU A 73 5.92 -4.46 -2.67
CA LEU A 73 7.35 -4.25 -2.87
C LEU A 73 7.75 -4.26 -4.35
N THR A 74 7.25 -5.21 -5.13
CA THR A 74 7.70 -5.47 -6.52
C THR A 74 6.92 -4.72 -7.59
N GLY A 75 5.75 -4.17 -7.27
CA GLY A 75 4.81 -3.61 -8.25
C GLY A 75 4.24 -4.70 -9.17
N LYS A 76 4.02 -4.37 -10.46
CA LYS A 76 3.48 -5.31 -11.47
C LYS A 76 4.58 -6.17 -12.15
N ASN A 77 5.82 -6.16 -11.65
CA ASN A 77 6.92 -6.85 -12.30
C ASN A 77 6.80 -8.38 -12.13
N LEU A 78 6.17 -9.03 -13.11
CA LEU A 78 5.87 -10.45 -13.08
C LEU A 78 7.14 -11.31 -13.01
N ALA A 79 8.25 -10.88 -13.62
CA ALA A 79 9.51 -11.64 -13.60
C ALA A 79 10.07 -11.75 -12.17
N VAL A 80 10.06 -10.63 -11.44
CA VAL A 80 10.47 -10.60 -10.02
C VAL A 80 9.47 -11.37 -9.15
N GLN A 81 8.17 -11.25 -9.41
CA GLN A 81 7.14 -12.03 -8.70
C GLN A 81 7.26 -13.54 -8.93
N THR A 82 7.69 -13.99 -10.11
CA THR A 82 7.90 -15.42 -10.40
C THR A 82 9.21 -15.95 -9.82
N GLN A 83 10.20 -15.08 -9.60
CA GLN A 83 11.50 -15.45 -9.07
C GLN A 83 11.49 -15.59 -7.54
N ILE A 84 10.60 -14.88 -6.86
CA ILE A 84 10.49 -14.90 -5.40
C ILE A 84 9.41 -15.89 -4.99
N ALA A 85 9.82 -16.97 -4.32
CA ALA A 85 8.86 -17.82 -3.63
C ALA A 85 8.19 -16.97 -2.51
N PHE A 86 6.87 -16.98 -2.37
CA PHE A 86 6.21 -16.19 -1.32
C PHE A 86 6.29 -16.92 0.03
N GLU A 87 7.51 -17.26 0.44
CA GLU A 87 7.83 -18.00 1.65
C GLU A 87 7.95 -17.08 2.87
N LEU A 88 7.69 -17.65 4.05
CA LEU A 88 7.71 -16.91 5.30
C LEU A 88 9.10 -16.30 5.57
N ALA A 89 10.17 -17.08 5.41
CA ALA A 89 11.54 -16.59 5.65
C ALA A 89 11.90 -15.41 4.74
N GLN A 90 11.55 -15.48 3.45
CA GLN A 90 11.79 -14.39 2.49
C GLN A 90 10.94 -13.17 2.82
N ALA A 91 9.66 -13.35 3.19
CA ALA A 91 8.80 -12.25 3.62
C ALA A 91 9.31 -11.58 4.89
N GLN A 92 9.76 -12.35 5.88
CA GLN A 92 10.33 -11.81 7.12
C GLN A 92 11.66 -11.09 6.86
N TYR A 93 12.55 -11.64 6.02
CA TYR A 93 13.76 -10.95 5.61
C TYR A 93 13.46 -9.62 4.90
N ALA A 94 12.56 -9.63 3.91
CA ALA A 94 12.16 -8.44 3.20
C ALA A 94 11.56 -7.39 4.14
N SER A 95 10.74 -7.82 5.10
CA SER A 95 10.11 -6.96 6.10
C SER A 95 11.12 -6.34 7.05
N GLN A 96 12.09 -7.13 7.52
CA GLN A 96 13.21 -6.62 8.32
C GLN A 96 13.97 -5.52 7.58
N ARG A 97 14.35 -5.79 6.33
CA ARG A 97 15.13 -4.86 5.50
C ARG A 97 14.32 -3.60 5.16
N THR A 98 13.02 -3.76 4.91
CA THR A 98 12.10 -2.63 4.71
C THR A 98 12.07 -1.73 5.95
N LEU A 99 11.85 -2.27 7.15
CA LEU A 99 11.83 -1.47 8.39
C LEU A 99 13.17 -0.77 8.66
N GLN A 100 14.30 -1.46 8.43
CA GLN A 100 15.63 -0.86 8.58
C GLN A 100 15.81 0.33 7.62
N GLN A 101 15.51 0.15 6.33
CA GLN A 101 15.67 1.23 5.35
C GLN A 101 14.71 2.39 5.60
N LEU A 102 13.45 2.12 6.00
CA LEU A 102 12.49 3.16 6.38
C LEU A 102 13.01 4.02 7.54
N ALA A 103 13.62 3.39 8.55
CA ALA A 103 14.21 4.10 9.68
C ALA A 103 15.49 4.85 9.29
N GLU A 104 16.41 4.21 8.56
CA GLU A 104 17.67 4.82 8.09
C GLU A 104 17.43 6.03 7.17
N GLN A 105 16.34 6.04 6.41
CA GLN A 105 15.94 7.15 5.53
C GLN A 105 15.00 8.16 6.19
N HIS A 106 14.70 8.02 7.49
CA HIS A 106 13.77 8.87 8.25
C HIS A 106 12.37 8.99 7.62
N LEU A 107 11.86 7.90 7.04
CA LEU A 107 10.52 7.85 6.41
C LEU A 107 9.40 7.53 7.41
N LEU A 108 9.75 7.02 8.60
CA LEU A 108 8.79 6.71 9.65
C LEU A 108 8.30 7.98 10.35
N THR A 109 6.99 8.04 10.61
CA THR A 109 6.34 9.15 11.31
C THR A 109 5.92 8.76 12.72
N PHE A 110 5.78 9.75 13.60
CA PHE A 110 5.55 9.54 15.04
C PHE A 110 4.29 8.72 15.35
N ASP A 111 3.18 9.02 14.69
CA ASP A 111 1.92 8.28 14.80
C ASP A 111 2.03 6.86 14.27
N VAL A 112 2.72 6.63 13.15
CA VAL A 112 2.92 5.26 12.62
C VAL A 112 3.76 4.43 13.58
N VAL A 113 4.87 4.98 14.09
CA VAL A 113 5.69 4.33 15.12
C VAL A 113 4.87 4.03 16.38
N THR A 114 3.98 4.93 16.77
CA THR A 114 3.11 4.75 17.93
C THR A 114 2.05 3.67 17.70
N ALA A 115 1.40 3.67 16.54
CA ALA A 115 0.44 2.63 16.16
C ALA A 115 1.11 1.24 16.11
N VAL A 116 2.34 1.15 15.62
CA VAL A 116 3.12 -0.10 15.65
C VAL A 116 3.46 -0.51 17.09
N ASN A 117 3.92 0.42 17.94
CA ASN A 117 4.20 0.12 19.34
C ASN A 117 2.95 -0.42 20.06
N ASN A 118 1.78 0.17 19.82
CA ASN A 118 0.51 -0.34 20.35
C ASN A 118 0.17 -1.72 19.81
N LYS A 119 0.26 -1.88 18.49
CA LYS A 119 0.01 -3.17 17.84
C LYS A 119 0.86 -4.24 18.50
N LEU A 120 2.17 -4.01 18.62
CA LEU A 120 3.10 -4.88 19.33
C LEU A 120 2.60 -5.12 20.76
N ASN A 121 2.35 -4.09 21.57
CA ASN A 121 1.88 -4.26 22.94
C ASN A 121 0.62 -5.13 23.08
N THR A 122 -0.27 -5.14 22.08
CA THR A 122 -1.50 -5.95 22.08
C THR A 122 -1.31 -7.40 21.57
N LEU A 123 -0.14 -7.75 21.01
CA LEU A 123 0.15 -9.10 20.57
C LEU A 123 0.23 -10.09 21.74
N THR A 124 -0.03 -11.37 21.44
CA THR A 124 -0.20 -12.45 22.43
C THR A 124 1.13 -12.86 23.09
N LEU A 125 1.08 -13.32 24.35
CA LEU A 125 2.25 -13.82 25.11
C LEU A 125 2.53 -15.33 24.91
N ASP A 126 1.64 -16.04 24.21
CA ASP A 126 1.79 -17.46 23.84
C ASP A 126 2.73 -17.63 22.63
N LEU A 127 3.81 -16.85 22.57
CA LEU A 127 4.80 -16.92 21.50
C LEU A 127 5.85 -17.97 21.84
N GLU A 128 6.29 -18.69 20.82
CA GLU A 128 7.50 -19.51 20.89
C GLU A 128 8.71 -18.62 21.27
N GLU A 129 9.70 -19.17 21.99
CA GLU A 129 10.83 -18.39 22.51
C GLU A 129 11.54 -17.54 21.43
N GLU A 130 11.67 -18.08 20.22
CA GLU A 130 12.26 -17.36 19.07
C GLU A 130 11.41 -16.15 18.64
N LEU A 131 10.09 -16.32 18.57
CA LEU A 131 9.16 -15.27 18.18
C LEU A 131 9.02 -14.19 19.26
N LEU A 132 9.12 -14.59 20.53
CA LEU A 132 9.19 -13.65 21.66
C LEU A 132 10.43 -12.76 21.54
N ARG A 133 11.58 -13.31 21.16
CA ARG A 133 12.81 -12.52 20.95
C ARG A 133 12.65 -11.51 19.81
N VAL A 134 12.08 -11.91 18.67
CA VAL A 134 11.78 -11.01 17.55
C VAL A 134 10.91 -9.84 18.01
N TYR A 135 9.90 -10.15 18.81
CA TYR A 135 8.97 -9.20 19.35
C TYR A 135 9.61 -8.19 20.32
N GLU A 136 10.44 -8.66 21.27
CA GLU A 136 11.15 -7.79 22.21
C GLU A 136 12.08 -6.81 21.48
N VAL A 137 12.82 -7.30 20.48
CA VAL A 137 13.70 -6.47 19.66
C VAL A 137 12.90 -5.41 18.88
N LEU A 138 11.75 -5.76 18.30
CA LEU A 138 10.90 -4.80 17.60
C LEU A 138 10.35 -3.73 18.56
N LYS A 139 9.93 -4.12 19.77
CA LYS A 139 9.49 -3.17 20.80
C LYS A 139 10.57 -2.16 21.15
N GLU A 140 11.78 -2.63 21.42
CA GLU A 140 12.91 -1.76 21.74
C GLU A 140 13.25 -0.83 20.57
N PHE A 141 13.26 -1.36 19.35
CA PHE A 141 13.49 -0.59 18.14
C PHE A 141 12.50 0.56 17.97
N PHE A 142 11.19 0.27 17.99
CA PHE A 142 10.17 1.30 17.80
C PHE A 142 10.04 2.25 19.02
N ALA A 143 10.38 1.82 20.23
CA ALA A 143 10.48 2.70 21.39
C ALA A 143 11.64 3.70 21.25
N SER A 144 12.79 3.25 20.76
CA SER A 144 13.95 4.10 20.46
C SER A 144 13.62 5.12 19.36
N MET A 145 13.03 4.66 18.25
CA MET A 145 12.58 5.53 17.15
C MET A 145 11.59 6.60 17.63
N ARG A 146 10.63 6.22 18.48
CA ARG A 146 9.66 7.18 19.04
C ARG A 146 10.36 8.28 19.82
N SER A 147 11.35 7.92 20.65
CA SER A 147 12.11 8.88 21.47
C SER A 147 12.94 9.82 20.61
N GLU A 148 13.58 9.30 19.56
CA GLU A 148 14.33 10.12 18.59
C GLU A 148 13.40 11.11 17.88
N LEU A 149 12.26 10.66 17.34
CA LEU A 149 11.31 11.53 16.63
C LEU A 149 10.80 12.67 17.50
N VAL A 150 10.59 12.42 18.80
CA VAL A 150 10.24 13.48 19.77
C VAL A 150 11.42 14.44 19.95
N SER A 151 12.65 13.94 20.10
CA SER A 151 13.83 14.80 20.27
C SER A 151 14.14 15.66 19.04
N ILE A 152 13.96 15.14 17.82
CA ILE A 152 14.08 15.90 16.56
C ILE A 152 13.02 17.01 16.54
N HIS A 153 11.80 16.70 16.98
CA HIS A 153 10.73 17.69 17.06
C HIS A 153 11.03 18.81 18.07
N GLU A 154 11.56 18.48 19.25
CA GLU A 154 12.00 19.47 20.26
C GLU A 154 13.08 20.42 19.72
N GLN A 155 13.90 19.97 18.77
CA GLN A 155 14.96 20.78 18.16
C GLN A 155 14.49 21.71 17.02
N ILE A 156 13.30 21.49 16.45
CA ILE A 156 12.83 22.19 15.23
C ILE A 156 12.09 23.51 15.51
N ASP A 157 11.95 23.96 16.77
CA ASP A 157 11.43 25.28 17.18
C ASP A 157 10.29 25.87 16.29
N HIS A 158 9.04 25.52 16.65
CA HIS A 158 7.77 26.18 16.33
C HIS A 158 7.72 27.26 15.23
N LEU A 159 7.70 26.86 13.95
CA LEU A 159 7.32 27.76 12.85
C LEU A 159 6.15 27.30 11.98
N GLU A 160 5.74 26.04 12.06
CA GLU A 160 4.58 25.52 11.31
C GLU A 160 3.45 25.18 12.27
N ARG A 161 2.61 26.16 12.60
CA ARG A 161 1.36 25.92 13.33
C ARG A 161 0.19 25.98 12.36
N ASN A 162 -0.56 24.89 12.25
CA ASN A 162 -1.81 24.89 11.54
C ASN A 162 -2.79 25.82 12.29
N VAL A 163 -3.06 27.01 11.73
CA VAL A 163 -3.90 28.04 12.36
C VAL A 163 -5.31 27.50 12.62
N ASN A 164 -5.84 26.66 11.73
CA ASN A 164 -7.14 26.02 11.91
C ASN A 164 -7.11 25.10 13.14
N LEU A 165 -6.01 24.36 13.33
CA LEU A 165 -5.84 23.46 14.46
C LEU A 165 -5.72 24.22 15.79
N LEU A 166 -5.02 25.36 15.82
CA LEU A 166 -4.98 26.22 17.00
C LEU A 166 -6.36 26.77 17.34
N HIS A 167 -7.09 27.26 16.33
CA HIS A 167 -8.45 27.74 16.53
C HIS A 167 -9.39 26.64 17.04
N TRP A 168 -9.29 25.44 16.45
CA TRP A 168 -10.00 24.26 16.92
C TRP A 168 -9.68 23.95 18.39
N SER A 169 -8.40 23.88 18.75
CA SER A 169 -7.95 23.60 20.12
C SER A 169 -8.50 24.63 21.11
N HIS A 170 -8.54 25.93 20.76
CA HIS A 170 -9.10 26.96 21.63
C HIS A 170 -10.63 26.94 21.76
N THR A 171 -11.34 26.34 20.81
CA THR A 171 -12.81 26.31 20.79
C THR A 171 -13.40 24.98 21.27
N ILE A 172 -12.55 23.95 21.41
CA ILE A 172 -12.96 22.58 21.74
C ILE A 172 -13.67 22.46 23.09
N ALA A 173 -13.31 23.31 24.07
CA ALA A 173 -13.92 23.31 25.41
C ALA A 173 -15.43 23.65 25.37
N TYR A 174 -15.89 24.33 24.31
CA TYR A 174 -17.29 24.71 24.13
C TYR A 174 -18.04 23.78 23.15
N GLN A 175 -17.37 22.76 22.62
CA GLN A 175 -18.01 21.82 21.71
C GLN A 175 -18.95 20.90 22.47
N ARG A 176 -20.03 20.52 21.79
CA ARG A 176 -21.10 19.69 22.35
C ARG A 176 -21.41 18.52 21.45
N TYR A 177 -21.70 17.37 22.06
CA TYR A 177 -22.19 16.19 21.37
C TYR A 177 -23.46 15.71 22.06
N GLN A 178 -24.54 15.55 21.29
CA GLN A 178 -25.86 15.17 21.82
C GLN A 178 -26.35 16.05 22.99
N GLY A 179 -26.00 17.34 22.98
CA GLY A 179 -26.40 18.30 24.00
C GLY A 179 -25.53 18.32 25.26
N LEU A 180 -24.53 17.45 25.40
CA LEU A 180 -23.55 17.48 26.48
C LEU A 180 -22.28 18.19 26.04
N GLU A 181 -21.67 18.98 26.91
CA GLU A 181 -20.34 19.53 26.67
C GLU A 181 -19.29 18.41 26.67
N TYR A 182 -18.19 18.59 25.94
CA TYR A 182 -17.17 17.53 25.83
C TYR A 182 -16.59 17.16 27.19
N ALA A 183 -16.46 18.11 28.11
CA ALA A 183 -16.00 17.85 29.48
C ALA A 183 -16.91 16.90 30.28
N GLU A 184 -18.21 16.83 29.93
CA GLU A 184 -19.20 15.99 30.60
C GLU A 184 -19.29 14.57 30.03
N LEU A 185 -18.69 14.34 28.85
CA LEU A 185 -18.70 13.04 28.19
C LEU A 185 -17.80 12.02 28.92
N SER A 186 -18.13 10.74 28.76
CA SER A 186 -17.23 9.66 29.18
C SER A 186 -15.88 9.77 28.45
N GLN A 187 -14.82 9.21 29.04
CA GLN A 187 -13.48 9.25 28.46
C GLN A 187 -13.45 8.73 27.01
N ASN A 188 -14.10 7.58 26.76
CA ASN A 188 -14.14 6.97 25.43
C ASN A 188 -14.96 7.81 24.44
N ALA A 189 -16.09 8.40 24.87
CA ALA A 189 -16.87 9.31 24.04
C ALA A 189 -16.11 10.60 23.69
N ARG A 190 -15.33 11.14 24.64
CA ARG A 190 -14.41 12.27 24.38
C ARG A 190 -13.37 11.91 23.33
N ILE A 191 -12.71 10.75 23.46
CA ILE A 191 -11.71 10.29 22.49
C ILE A 191 -12.33 10.24 21.09
N VAL A 192 -13.50 9.61 20.94
CA VAL A 192 -14.21 9.52 19.64
C VAL A 192 -14.44 10.91 19.03
N CYS A 193 -14.97 11.86 19.81
CA CYS A 193 -15.29 13.19 19.31
C CYS A 193 -14.04 13.98 18.93
N VAL A 194 -13.04 14.01 19.83
CA VAL A 194 -11.81 14.79 19.64
C VAL A 194 -10.96 14.22 18.50
N VAL A 195 -10.87 12.88 18.38
CA VAL A 195 -10.17 12.22 17.28
C VAL A 195 -10.80 12.59 15.94
N ASN A 196 -12.13 12.54 15.82
CA ASN A 196 -12.79 12.93 14.58
C ASN A 196 -12.61 14.44 14.29
N ASP A 197 -12.80 15.32 15.27
CA ASP A 197 -12.62 16.76 15.04
C ASP A 197 -11.19 17.11 14.64
N PHE A 198 -10.20 16.49 15.28
CA PHE A 198 -8.80 16.65 14.91
C PHE A 198 -8.57 16.20 13.46
N PHE A 199 -9.10 15.03 13.09
CA PHE A 199 -9.01 14.51 11.73
C PHE A 199 -9.62 15.48 10.70
N GLN A 200 -10.77 16.06 11.01
CA GLN A 200 -11.45 17.05 10.17
C GLN A 200 -10.66 18.37 10.10
N SER A 201 -10.17 18.89 11.23
CA SER A 201 -9.40 20.13 11.28
C SER A 201 -8.06 20.04 10.55
N THR A 202 -7.49 18.84 10.46
CA THR A 202 -6.23 18.57 9.75
C THR A 202 -6.47 18.04 8.33
N GLN A 203 -7.72 17.73 7.96
CA GLN A 203 -8.06 17.06 6.70
C GLN A 203 -7.28 15.75 6.48
N GLY A 204 -6.96 15.06 7.58
CA GLY A 204 -6.15 13.84 7.54
C GLY A 204 -4.65 14.06 7.30
N VAL A 205 -4.13 15.29 7.35
CA VAL A 205 -2.71 15.61 7.14
C VAL A 205 -2.15 16.33 8.36
N TRP A 206 -1.25 15.67 9.08
CA TRP A 206 -0.69 16.19 10.33
C TRP A 206 0.82 15.95 10.45
N SER A 207 1.46 16.89 11.15
CA SER A 207 2.84 16.81 11.64
C SER A 207 2.90 16.25 13.07
N THR A 208 4.10 15.93 13.56
CA THR A 208 4.30 15.61 14.98
C THR A 208 3.85 16.75 15.90
N SER A 209 4.02 18.01 15.48
CA SER A 209 3.57 19.18 16.25
C SER A 209 2.06 19.20 16.42
N ASP A 210 1.32 18.88 15.36
CA ASP A 210 -0.15 18.83 15.41
C ASP A 210 -0.63 17.75 16.38
N LEU A 211 0.06 16.61 16.43
CA LEU A 211 -0.22 15.54 17.38
C LEU A 211 0.06 15.95 18.83
N MET A 212 1.02 16.84 19.07
CA MET A 212 1.24 17.42 20.40
C MET A 212 0.11 18.37 20.79
N VAL A 213 -0.46 19.12 19.84
CA VAL A 213 -1.66 19.95 20.08
C VAL A 213 -2.85 19.04 20.43
N LEU A 214 -3.05 17.93 19.70
CA LEU A 214 -4.07 16.94 20.06
C LEU A 214 -3.90 16.43 21.50
N LYS A 215 -2.67 16.06 21.87
CA LYS A 215 -2.37 15.59 23.22
C LYS A 215 -2.71 16.64 24.28
N ALA A 216 -2.35 17.90 24.04
CA ALA A 216 -2.65 19.00 24.95
C ALA A 216 -4.17 19.25 25.05
N THR A 217 -4.89 19.25 23.93
CA THR A 217 -6.35 19.38 23.88
C THR A 217 -7.06 18.28 24.66
N LEU A 218 -6.64 17.01 24.51
CA LEU A 218 -7.19 15.91 25.30
C LEU A 218 -6.99 16.15 26.80
N ALA A 219 -5.78 16.56 27.22
CA ALA A 219 -5.50 16.85 28.62
C ALA A 219 -6.33 18.02 29.17
N GLU A 220 -6.53 19.08 28.38
CA GLU A 220 -7.37 20.23 28.74
C GLU A 220 -8.84 19.83 28.97
N LEU A 221 -9.35 18.88 28.17
CA LEU A 221 -10.69 18.31 28.34
C LEU A 221 -10.77 17.29 29.49
N GLY A 222 -9.75 17.19 30.34
CA GLY A 222 -9.73 16.32 31.52
C GLY A 222 -9.55 14.84 31.18
N VAL A 223 -8.96 14.51 30.04
CA VAL A 223 -8.59 13.14 29.68
C VAL A 223 -7.21 12.83 30.28
N GLU A 224 -7.09 11.71 30.99
CA GLU A 224 -5.81 11.28 31.55
C GLU A 224 -4.91 10.72 30.44
N VAL A 225 -4.22 11.60 29.70
CA VAL A 225 -3.40 11.21 28.53
C VAL A 225 -2.24 10.26 28.86
N LYS A 226 -1.85 10.16 30.14
CA LYS A 226 -0.87 9.17 30.64
C LYS A 226 -1.52 7.90 31.18
N GLY A 227 -2.83 7.92 31.39
CA GLY A 227 -3.61 6.78 31.79
C GLY A 227 -3.72 5.74 30.68
N THR A 228 -4.37 4.63 31.01
CA THR A 228 -4.57 3.50 30.12
C THR A 228 -6.05 3.26 29.89
N LEU A 229 -6.37 2.58 28.78
CA LEU A 229 -7.66 1.95 28.54
C LEU A 229 -7.47 0.60 27.87
N THR A 230 -8.48 -0.24 27.94
CA THR A 230 -8.53 -1.46 27.12
C THR A 230 -9.35 -1.20 25.86
N SER A 231 -9.02 -1.90 24.77
CA SER A 231 -9.86 -1.84 23.56
C SER A 231 -11.25 -2.44 23.83
N ARG A 232 -11.36 -3.36 24.79
CA ARG A 232 -12.62 -3.92 25.25
C ARG A 232 -13.55 -2.83 25.78
N ASP A 233 -13.08 -1.96 26.68
CA ASP A 233 -13.88 -0.86 27.25
C ASP A 233 -14.34 0.11 26.16
N PHE A 234 -13.47 0.35 25.19
CA PHE A 234 -13.80 1.17 24.01
C PHE A 234 -14.93 0.53 23.19
N PHE A 235 -14.82 -0.76 22.84
CA PHE A 235 -15.87 -1.45 22.08
C PHE A 235 -17.18 -1.59 22.89
N GLU A 236 -17.11 -1.78 24.19
CA GLU A 236 -18.27 -1.78 25.09
C GLU A 236 -18.98 -0.42 25.08
N THR A 237 -18.21 0.68 25.05
CA THR A 237 -18.77 2.02 24.91
C THR A 237 -19.48 2.18 23.56
N LEU A 238 -18.90 1.68 22.47
CA LEU A 238 -19.54 1.73 21.15
C LEU A 238 -20.80 0.85 21.06
N LEU A 239 -20.83 -0.29 21.75
CA LEU A 239 -22.03 -1.13 21.85
C LEU A 239 -23.17 -0.42 22.57
N THR A 240 -22.86 0.21 23.70
CA THR A 240 -23.85 0.90 24.54
C THR A 240 -24.29 2.24 23.96
N GLN A 241 -23.45 2.89 23.14
CA GLN A 241 -23.71 4.16 22.48
C GLN A 241 -23.39 4.10 20.98
N PRO A 242 -24.18 3.39 20.15
CA PRO A 242 -23.88 3.19 18.73
C PRO A 242 -23.73 4.48 17.91
N ALA A 243 -24.39 5.57 18.33
CA ALA A 243 -24.25 6.89 17.70
C ALA A 243 -22.81 7.42 17.72
N LEU A 244 -21.95 6.93 18.61
CA LEU A 244 -20.52 7.25 18.62
C LEU A 244 -19.79 6.69 17.39
N ILE A 245 -20.27 5.59 16.80
CA ILE A 245 -19.70 5.06 15.56
C ILE A 245 -19.95 6.05 14.42
N GLU A 246 -21.19 6.55 14.29
CA GLU A 246 -21.54 7.60 13.32
C GLU A 246 -20.72 8.87 13.55
N ARG A 247 -20.52 9.23 14.82
CA ARG A 247 -19.70 10.39 15.21
C ARG A 247 -18.23 10.23 14.82
N LEU A 248 -17.66 9.03 15.00
CA LEU A 248 -16.26 8.72 14.66
C LEU A 248 -16.00 8.86 13.16
N PHE A 249 -16.96 8.44 12.34
CA PHE A 249 -16.86 8.49 10.87
C PHE A 249 -17.47 9.75 10.25
N GLN A 250 -17.96 10.68 11.06
CA GLN A 250 -18.60 11.91 10.58
C GLN A 250 -17.66 12.71 9.68
N GLY A 251 -18.15 13.09 8.49
CA GLY A 251 -17.39 13.86 7.51
C GLY A 251 -16.26 13.08 6.83
N ILE A 252 -16.16 11.77 7.04
CA ILE A 252 -15.19 10.91 6.37
C ILE A 252 -15.91 10.20 5.22
N PRO A 253 -15.38 10.23 3.98
CA PRO A 253 -16.01 9.55 2.85
C PRO A 253 -16.28 8.09 3.20
N ALA A 254 -17.51 7.62 2.91
CA ALA A 254 -17.87 6.24 3.09
C ALA A 254 -16.97 5.37 2.21
N VAL A 255 -16.02 4.68 2.84
CA VAL A 255 -15.23 3.62 2.22
C VAL A 255 -15.77 2.32 2.79
N ASP A 256 -15.92 1.33 1.93
CA ASP A 256 -16.29 0.00 2.37
C ASP A 256 -15.17 -0.55 3.27
N LEU A 257 -15.44 -0.61 4.58
CA LEU A 257 -14.51 -1.16 5.57
C LEU A 257 -14.08 -2.58 5.19
N GLN A 258 -14.86 -3.30 4.36
CA GLN A 258 -14.50 -4.62 3.84
C GLN A 258 -13.18 -4.62 3.04
N GLN A 259 -12.86 -3.52 2.34
CA GLN A 259 -11.65 -3.43 1.52
C GLN A 259 -10.40 -3.18 2.37
N LEU A 260 -10.57 -2.60 3.55
CA LEU A 260 -9.49 -2.34 4.49
C LEU A 260 -8.95 -3.66 5.05
N GLN A 261 -7.63 -3.81 5.03
CA GLN A 261 -7.00 -5.04 5.51
C GLN A 261 -7.10 -5.15 7.02
N MET A 262 -7.35 -6.38 7.50
CA MET A 262 -7.54 -6.66 8.92
C MET A 262 -6.40 -6.15 9.81
N PHE A 263 -5.16 -6.39 9.38
CA PHE A 263 -3.96 -6.13 10.17
C PHE A 263 -3.49 -4.67 10.10
N ASP A 264 -3.98 -3.89 9.12
CA ASP A 264 -3.63 -2.48 8.93
C ASP A 264 -4.39 -1.56 9.90
N ALA A 265 -5.65 -1.88 10.18
CA ALA A 265 -6.52 -1.06 11.04
C ALA A 265 -7.44 -1.94 11.90
N PRO A 266 -6.89 -2.73 12.84
CA PRO A 266 -7.65 -3.72 13.59
C PRO A 266 -8.78 -3.09 14.43
N LEU A 267 -8.59 -1.88 14.96
CA LEU A 267 -9.66 -1.16 15.67
C LEU A 267 -10.87 -0.88 14.77
N LEU A 268 -10.65 -0.36 13.55
CA LEU A 268 -11.76 -0.08 12.62
C LEU A 268 -12.45 -1.37 12.16
N LYS A 269 -11.71 -2.45 11.96
CA LYS A 269 -12.27 -3.77 11.62
C LYS A 269 -13.02 -4.40 12.79
N GLY A 270 -12.63 -4.07 14.02
CA GLY A 270 -13.40 -4.37 15.21
C GLY A 270 -14.74 -3.64 15.24
N ILE A 271 -14.76 -2.34 14.87
CA ILE A 271 -16.00 -1.56 14.75
C ILE A 271 -16.91 -2.14 13.65
N GLU A 272 -16.36 -2.47 12.48
CA GLU A 272 -17.10 -3.14 11.40
C GLU A 272 -17.73 -4.46 11.88
N LYS A 273 -16.95 -5.29 12.57
CA LYS A 273 -17.44 -6.55 13.13
C LYS A 273 -18.55 -6.32 14.15
N LEU A 274 -18.44 -5.27 14.97
CA LEU A 274 -19.46 -4.90 15.94
C LEU A 274 -20.80 -4.60 15.27
N GLN A 275 -20.77 -3.84 14.18
CA GLN A 275 -21.95 -3.53 13.38
C GLN A 275 -22.54 -4.81 12.75
N TYR A 276 -21.70 -5.71 12.22
CA TYR A 276 -22.18 -7.00 11.73
C TYR A 276 -22.85 -7.83 12.82
N LEU A 277 -22.29 -7.90 14.03
CA LEU A 277 -22.89 -8.61 15.16
C LEU A 277 -24.20 -7.98 15.66
N GLN A 278 -24.45 -6.70 15.36
CA GLN A 278 -25.72 -6.02 15.64
C GLN A 278 -26.75 -6.25 14.53
N GLU A 279 -26.30 -6.44 13.29
CA GLU A 279 -27.15 -6.54 12.10
C GLU A 279 -27.05 -7.91 11.42
N ARG A 280 -26.13 -8.06 10.44
CA ARG A 280 -26.05 -9.19 9.50
C ARG A 280 -25.77 -10.54 10.17
N GLU A 281 -25.04 -10.51 11.26
CA GLU A 281 -24.61 -11.68 12.05
C GLU A 281 -25.33 -11.76 13.39
N ALA A 282 -26.40 -10.97 13.61
CA ALA A 282 -27.18 -11.02 14.85
C ALA A 282 -27.67 -12.43 15.18
N PHE A 283 -27.96 -13.25 14.17
CA PHE A 283 -28.36 -14.65 14.36
C PHE A 283 -27.32 -15.49 15.10
N LEU A 284 -26.01 -15.19 14.99
CA LEU A 284 -24.95 -15.88 15.75
C LEU A 284 -25.07 -15.55 17.24
N VAL A 285 -25.30 -14.28 17.55
CA VAL A 285 -25.51 -13.79 18.92
C VAL A 285 -26.75 -14.44 19.53
N GLU A 286 -27.88 -14.40 18.82
CA GLU A 286 -29.15 -14.99 19.28
C GLU A 286 -29.05 -16.52 19.47
N SER A 287 -28.32 -17.21 18.59
CA SER A 287 -28.10 -18.66 18.70
C SER A 287 -27.30 -19.00 19.96
N LEU A 288 -26.23 -18.25 20.25
CA LEU A 288 -25.42 -18.45 21.44
C LEU A 288 -26.21 -18.12 22.72
N LEU A 289 -26.95 -17.01 22.74
CA LEU A 289 -27.82 -16.67 23.87
C LEU A 289 -28.84 -17.78 24.14
N THR A 290 -29.47 -18.32 23.10
CA THR A 290 -30.43 -19.44 23.24
C THR A 290 -29.78 -20.68 23.83
N ILE A 291 -28.59 -21.06 23.36
CA ILE A 291 -27.85 -22.21 23.89
C ILE A 291 -27.47 -22.00 25.36
N LEU A 292 -27.01 -20.79 25.71
CA LEU A 292 -26.59 -20.44 27.07
C LEU A 292 -27.78 -20.43 28.04
N GLN A 293 -28.90 -19.83 27.63
CA GLN A 293 -30.14 -19.82 28.40
C GLN A 293 -30.67 -21.25 28.64
N ASN A 294 -30.64 -22.11 27.62
CA ASN A 294 -31.04 -23.52 27.76
C ASN A 294 -30.14 -24.30 28.73
N LYS A 295 -28.88 -23.86 28.92
CA LYS A 295 -27.95 -24.43 29.90
C LYS A 295 -28.01 -23.74 31.27
N GLY A 296 -28.95 -22.82 31.47
CA GLY A 296 -29.14 -22.09 32.73
C GLY A 296 -28.12 -20.96 32.98
N ALA A 297 -27.36 -20.54 31.97
CA ALA A 297 -26.45 -19.41 32.07
C ALA A 297 -27.16 -18.10 31.72
N SER A 298 -27.02 -17.08 32.58
CA SER A 298 -27.50 -15.72 32.32
C SER A 298 -26.31 -14.85 31.91
N ILE A 299 -26.14 -14.67 30.60
CA ILE A 299 -25.10 -13.83 29.99
C ILE A 299 -25.82 -12.76 29.16
N SER A 300 -25.37 -11.51 29.24
CA SER A 300 -25.97 -10.42 28.49
C SER A 300 -25.66 -10.51 26.99
N ARG A 301 -26.46 -9.85 26.16
CA ARG A 301 -26.22 -9.79 24.72
C ARG A 301 -24.88 -9.12 24.41
N GLU A 302 -24.58 -8.06 25.14
CA GLU A 302 -23.35 -7.27 25.02
C GLU A 302 -22.12 -8.13 25.32
N GLU A 303 -22.18 -8.97 26.35
CA GLU A 303 -21.07 -9.86 26.71
C GLU A 303 -20.81 -10.91 25.63
N VAL A 304 -21.87 -11.48 25.03
CA VAL A 304 -21.74 -12.40 23.89
C VAL A 304 -21.11 -11.67 22.69
N GLN A 305 -21.54 -10.45 22.40
CA GLN A 305 -20.98 -9.64 21.29
C GLN A 305 -19.50 -9.32 21.52
N LEU A 306 -19.12 -8.87 22.72
CA LEU A 306 -17.72 -8.61 23.08
C LEU A 306 -16.87 -9.88 23.02
N THR A 307 -17.39 -11.02 23.45
CA THR A 307 -16.70 -12.32 23.36
C THR A 307 -16.46 -12.73 21.91
N LEU A 308 -17.48 -12.61 21.05
CA LEU A 308 -17.35 -12.89 19.61
C LEU A 308 -16.35 -11.94 18.94
N LEU A 309 -16.39 -10.66 19.28
CA LEU A 309 -15.45 -9.65 18.80
C LEU A 309 -14.02 -9.96 19.24
N GLN A 310 -13.81 -10.32 20.51
CA GLN A 310 -12.52 -10.73 21.04
C GLN A 310 -11.94 -11.90 20.25
N HIS A 311 -12.73 -12.96 20.01
CA HIS A 311 -12.29 -14.10 19.22
C HIS A 311 -11.97 -13.72 17.77
N TYR A 312 -12.79 -12.86 17.16
CA TYR A 312 -12.55 -12.36 15.81
C TYR A 312 -11.24 -11.57 15.71
N LEU A 313 -11.03 -10.57 16.57
CA LEU A 313 -9.81 -9.75 16.57
C LEU A 313 -8.56 -10.57 16.92
N ARG A 314 -8.68 -11.50 17.87
CA ARG A 314 -7.59 -12.44 18.21
C ARG A 314 -7.22 -13.33 17.03
N GLN A 315 -8.20 -13.90 16.33
CA GLN A 315 -7.94 -14.83 15.23
C GLN A 315 -7.40 -14.15 13.98
N TYR A 316 -7.90 -12.96 13.64
CA TYR A 316 -7.60 -12.32 12.36
C TYR A 316 -6.58 -11.19 12.45
N ALA A 317 -6.38 -10.57 13.62
CA ALA A 317 -5.42 -9.49 13.82
C ALA A 317 -4.37 -9.74 14.93
N ASP A 318 -4.43 -10.88 15.63
CA ASP A 318 -3.61 -11.20 16.80
C ASP A 318 -3.73 -10.16 17.94
N MET A 319 -4.83 -9.41 17.94
CA MET A 319 -5.07 -8.30 18.85
C MET A 319 -5.80 -8.80 20.10
N ARG A 320 -5.21 -8.54 21.28
CA ARG A 320 -5.86 -8.74 22.59
C ARG A 320 -6.55 -7.46 23.02
N ILE A 321 -7.87 -7.50 23.13
CA ILE A 321 -8.64 -6.30 23.48
C ILE A 321 -8.62 -5.96 24.97
N GLU A 322 -8.22 -6.90 25.82
CA GLU A 322 -8.09 -6.71 27.28
C GLU A 322 -6.78 -6.04 27.69
N GLN A 323 -5.82 -5.93 26.77
CA GLN A 323 -4.53 -5.34 27.07
C GLN A 323 -4.70 -3.83 27.27
N GLU A 324 -4.13 -3.32 28.35
CA GLU A 324 -4.06 -1.88 28.60
C GLU A 324 -3.12 -1.20 27.61
N VAL A 325 -3.61 -0.14 26.99
CA VAL A 325 -2.89 0.71 26.05
C VAL A 325 -2.93 2.15 26.56
N ASN A 326 -1.83 2.90 26.39
CA ASN A 326 -1.83 4.32 26.72
C ASN A 326 -2.92 5.05 25.90
N LEU A 327 -3.64 5.95 26.56
CA LEU A 327 -4.78 6.62 25.95
C LEU A 327 -4.42 7.46 24.73
N PHE A 328 -3.36 8.25 24.84
CA PHE A 328 -2.92 9.06 23.71
C PHE A 328 -2.48 8.17 22.55
N ASP A 329 -1.73 7.09 22.83
CA ASP A 329 -1.32 6.14 21.81
C ASP A 329 -2.55 5.49 21.14
N PHE A 330 -3.60 5.14 21.89
CA PHE A 330 -4.86 4.60 21.35
C PHE A 330 -5.58 5.61 20.42
N ALA A 331 -5.60 6.89 20.79
CA ALA A 331 -6.14 7.94 19.93
C ALA A 331 -5.37 8.08 18.61
N LEU A 332 -4.04 7.94 18.64
CA LEU A 332 -3.21 7.93 17.43
C LEU A 332 -3.48 6.70 16.56
N GLU A 333 -3.69 5.53 17.15
CA GLU A 333 -4.03 4.32 16.40
C GLU A 333 -5.37 4.46 15.65
N LEU A 334 -6.38 5.07 16.29
CA LEU A 334 -7.62 5.44 15.61
C LEU A 334 -7.38 6.41 14.45
N LEU A 335 -6.59 7.47 14.65
CA LEU A 335 -6.27 8.44 13.59
C LEU A 335 -5.58 7.79 12.39
N VAL A 336 -4.57 6.95 12.64
CA VAL A 336 -3.86 6.18 11.59
C VAL A 336 -4.85 5.29 10.84
N GLY A 337 -5.74 4.60 11.55
CA GLY A 337 -6.80 3.80 10.95
C GLY A 337 -7.73 4.61 10.04
N LEU A 338 -8.21 5.77 10.51
CA LEU A 338 -9.07 6.66 9.74
C LEU A 338 -8.36 7.17 8.47
N ARG A 339 -7.07 7.50 8.58
CA ARG A 339 -6.28 7.94 7.43
C ARG A 339 -6.13 6.83 6.39
N LEU A 340 -5.78 5.62 6.81
CA LEU A 340 -5.66 4.45 5.93
C LEU A 340 -6.98 4.16 5.20
N MET A 341 -8.11 4.32 5.89
CA MET A 341 -9.43 4.17 5.29
C MET A 341 -9.67 5.20 4.19
N VAL A 342 -9.38 6.49 4.44
CA VAL A 342 -9.53 7.56 3.43
C VAL A 342 -8.63 7.32 2.22
N ASP A 343 -7.37 6.95 2.47
CA ASP A 343 -6.40 6.73 1.42
C ASP A 343 -6.79 5.54 0.52
N LEU A 344 -7.29 4.46 1.12
CA LEU A 344 -7.84 3.33 0.36
C LEU A 344 -9.03 3.75 -0.51
N GLY A 345 -9.92 4.57 0.02
CA GLY A 345 -11.03 5.11 -0.75
C GLY A 345 -10.59 5.96 -1.94
N GLN A 346 -9.48 6.70 -1.81
CA GLN A 346 -8.90 7.46 -2.92
C GLN A 346 -8.35 6.51 -3.99
N GLN A 347 -7.57 5.50 -3.60
CA GLN A 347 -7.03 4.51 -4.52
C GLN A 347 -8.12 3.78 -5.32
N VAL A 348 -9.18 3.36 -4.66
CA VAL A 348 -10.29 2.63 -5.30
C VAL A 348 -10.99 3.51 -6.32
N ARG A 349 -11.28 4.77 -5.97
CA ARG A 349 -11.88 5.74 -6.89
C ARG A 349 -10.97 6.03 -8.09
N GLU A 350 -9.66 6.12 -7.87
CA GLU A 350 -8.69 6.30 -8.94
C GLU A 350 -8.66 5.09 -9.89
N GLU A 351 -8.66 3.87 -9.34
CA GLU A 351 -8.71 2.64 -10.14
C GLU A 351 -10.03 2.51 -10.92
N GLU A 352 -11.16 2.81 -10.30
CA GLU A 352 -12.47 2.83 -10.94
C GLU A 352 -12.54 3.89 -12.04
N ALA A 353 -12.04 5.10 -11.81
CA ALA A 353 -11.98 6.14 -12.83
C ALA A 353 -11.09 5.74 -14.01
N ILE A 354 -9.98 5.03 -13.76
CA ILE A 354 -9.13 4.49 -14.83
C ILE A 354 -9.88 3.41 -15.62
N ARG A 355 -10.62 2.52 -14.95
CA ARG A 355 -11.42 1.47 -15.60
C ARG A 355 -12.58 2.05 -16.41
N GLU A 356 -13.31 3.01 -15.86
CA GLU A 356 -14.43 3.68 -16.54
C GLU A 356 -13.93 4.45 -17.78
N LYS A 357 -12.78 5.14 -17.67
CA LYS A 357 -12.11 5.78 -18.82
C LYS A 357 -11.64 4.76 -19.87
N ALA A 358 -11.29 3.54 -19.47
CA ALA A 358 -10.92 2.47 -20.38
C ALA A 358 -12.14 1.79 -21.05
N GLU A 359 -13.29 1.76 -20.36
CA GLU A 359 -14.51 1.09 -20.81
C GLU A 359 -15.46 2.01 -21.60
N ASN A 360 -15.39 3.34 -21.46
CA ASN A 360 -16.27 4.26 -22.17
C ASN A 360 -15.54 5.52 -22.72
N PRO A 361 -14.96 5.47 -23.94
CA PRO A 361 -14.18 6.57 -24.50
C PRO A 361 -14.96 7.84 -24.89
N GLN A 362 -16.30 7.84 -24.79
CA GLN A 362 -17.16 8.86 -25.44
C GLN A 362 -17.82 9.88 -24.51
N THR A 363 -17.57 9.87 -23.20
CA THR A 363 -18.13 10.87 -22.29
C THR A 363 -17.05 11.75 -21.67
N LEU A 364 -16.65 12.81 -22.39
CA LEU A 364 -16.22 14.07 -21.80
C LEU A 364 -16.30 15.21 -22.84
N SER A 365 -17.05 16.24 -22.47
CA SER A 365 -16.96 17.59 -23.03
C SER A 365 -15.50 18.04 -23.02
N ALA A 366 -15.07 18.68 -24.12
CA ALA A 366 -13.69 19.06 -24.41
C ALA A 366 -12.95 19.69 -23.21
N PRO A 367 -11.85 19.08 -22.73
CA PRO A 367 -10.89 19.70 -21.82
C PRO A 367 -9.93 20.64 -22.56
N ASP A 368 -9.44 21.66 -21.86
CA ASP A 368 -8.63 22.76 -22.38
C ASP A 368 -7.30 22.30 -23.02
N ALA A 369 -6.84 23.11 -23.98
CA ALA A 369 -5.69 22.89 -24.86
C ALA A 369 -4.33 22.63 -24.14
N ALA A 370 -4.25 22.82 -22.83
CA ALA A 370 -3.07 22.49 -22.03
C ALA A 370 -2.97 20.98 -21.73
N GLU A 371 -4.09 20.26 -21.61
CA GLU A 371 -4.12 18.81 -21.37
C GLU A 371 -3.94 17.99 -22.66
N GLN A 372 -4.27 18.58 -23.81
CA GLN A 372 -4.02 17.98 -25.14
C GLN A 372 -2.52 17.81 -25.45
N SER A 373 -1.64 18.60 -24.83
CA SER A 373 -0.20 18.43 -25.01
C SER A 373 0.40 17.24 -24.24
N ALA A 374 -0.33 16.68 -23.27
CA ALA A 374 0.15 15.55 -22.45
C ALA A 374 -0.41 14.18 -22.91
N LEU A 375 -1.48 14.17 -23.71
CA LEU A 375 -2.13 12.96 -24.22
C LEU A 375 -1.51 12.40 -25.52
N ASP A 376 -0.56 13.12 -26.14
CA ASP A 376 0.06 12.80 -27.43
C ASP A 376 1.22 11.79 -27.35
N GLN A 377 1.06 10.74 -26.54
CA GLN A 377 1.91 9.54 -26.58
C GLN A 377 1.08 8.27 -26.70
N ARG A 378 0.05 8.29 -27.55
CA ARG A 378 -0.72 7.09 -27.88
C ARG A 378 0.10 6.23 -28.86
N LEU A 379 0.63 5.10 -28.35
CA LEU A 379 1.24 4.03 -29.14
C LEU A 379 0.33 3.69 -30.33
N LEU A 380 0.85 3.86 -31.54
CA LEU A 380 0.15 3.60 -32.79
C LEU A 380 0.07 2.11 -33.12
N GLY A 381 1.03 1.28 -32.69
CA GLY A 381 0.98 -0.16 -32.94
C GLY A 381 2.15 -0.93 -32.34
N ARG A 382 2.02 -2.25 -32.24
CA ARG A 382 3.06 -3.15 -31.72
C ARG A 382 3.25 -4.35 -32.64
N TRP A 383 4.51 -4.69 -32.88
CA TRP A 383 4.93 -5.85 -33.67
C TRP A 383 5.88 -6.70 -32.83
N ARG A 384 5.66 -8.02 -32.84
CA ARG A 384 6.62 -8.96 -32.28
C ARG A 384 7.80 -9.08 -33.24
N CYS A 385 9.02 -8.98 -32.72
CA CYS A 385 10.24 -9.09 -33.48
C CYS A 385 10.95 -10.43 -33.19
N GLU A 386 11.36 -11.12 -34.24
CA GLU A 386 12.30 -12.23 -34.19
C GLU A 386 13.52 -11.92 -35.04
N TRP A 387 14.71 -12.12 -34.51
CA TRP A 387 15.95 -11.89 -35.21
C TRP A 387 16.91 -13.05 -35.11
N TYR A 388 17.33 -13.54 -36.28
CA TYR A 388 18.23 -14.66 -36.43
C TYR A 388 19.64 -14.18 -36.73
N LEU A 389 20.56 -14.43 -35.79
CA LEU A 389 21.97 -14.08 -35.89
C LEU A 389 22.83 -15.33 -36.14
N PRO A 390 23.84 -15.30 -37.03
CA PRO A 390 24.68 -16.46 -37.33
C PRO A 390 25.45 -17.07 -36.13
N HIS A 391 25.60 -16.32 -35.02
CA HIS A 391 26.40 -16.73 -33.85
C HIS A 391 25.65 -16.70 -32.51
N LEU A 392 24.41 -16.18 -32.45
CA LEU A 392 23.60 -16.05 -31.22
C LEU A 392 22.32 -16.89 -31.26
N ASN A 393 22.17 -17.75 -32.27
CA ASN A 393 21.05 -18.66 -32.55
C ASN A 393 19.65 -17.99 -32.70
N TYR A 394 19.21 -17.12 -31.79
CA TYR A 394 17.89 -16.48 -31.83
C TYR A 394 17.74 -15.33 -30.80
N CYS A 395 17.11 -14.21 -31.19
CA CYS A 395 16.70 -13.13 -30.30
C CYS A 395 15.23 -12.75 -30.56
N SER A 396 14.42 -12.60 -29.51
CA SER A 396 13.07 -12.08 -29.59
C SER A 396 12.98 -10.66 -29.03
N GLY A 397 11.94 -9.93 -29.43
CA GLY A 397 11.69 -8.59 -28.93
C GLY A 397 10.40 -7.99 -29.48
N GLN A 398 10.29 -6.66 -29.41
CA GLN A 398 9.12 -5.91 -29.84
C GLN A 398 9.50 -4.62 -30.54
N LEU A 399 8.78 -4.28 -31.61
CA LEU A 399 8.80 -2.97 -32.23
C LEU A 399 7.50 -2.24 -31.90
N GLU A 400 7.61 -1.10 -31.24
CA GLU A 400 6.53 -0.21 -30.86
C GLU A 400 6.51 1.01 -31.78
N ILE A 401 5.39 1.31 -32.41
CA ILE A 401 5.22 2.54 -33.20
C ILE A 401 4.65 3.60 -32.25
N LEU A 402 5.45 4.57 -31.85
CA LEU A 402 5.08 5.55 -30.82
C LEU A 402 4.20 6.67 -31.36
N ARG A 403 4.57 7.25 -32.50
CA ARG A 403 3.81 8.34 -33.14
C ARG A 403 4.15 8.47 -34.62
N LYS A 404 3.24 9.10 -35.37
CA LYS A 404 3.43 9.45 -36.78
C LYS A 404 4.11 10.81 -36.82
N ILE A 405 5.22 10.92 -37.56
CA ILE A 405 5.92 12.19 -37.77
C ILE A 405 5.28 12.91 -38.95
N GLU A 406 5.13 12.21 -40.08
CA GLU A 406 4.51 12.71 -41.30
C GLU A 406 4.01 11.54 -42.17
N ALA A 407 3.49 11.82 -43.37
CA ALA A 407 2.93 10.78 -44.24
C ALA A 407 4.00 9.74 -44.63
N GLY A 408 3.85 8.50 -44.16
CA GLY A 408 4.82 7.43 -44.40
C GLY A 408 6.02 7.42 -43.45
N HIS A 409 6.12 8.33 -42.47
CA HIS A 409 7.23 8.39 -41.52
C HIS A 409 6.72 8.32 -40.08
N TYR A 410 7.31 7.42 -39.29
CA TYR A 410 6.91 7.15 -37.91
C TYR A 410 8.12 7.09 -36.98
N LEU A 411 7.92 7.49 -35.73
CA LEU A 411 8.85 7.25 -34.64
C LEU A 411 8.38 6.00 -33.88
N GLY A 412 9.30 5.10 -33.63
CA GLY A 412 9.08 3.87 -32.88
C GLY A 412 10.17 3.59 -31.85
N ARG A 413 10.05 2.45 -31.19
CA ARG A 413 11.04 1.90 -30.27
C ARG A 413 11.21 0.42 -30.54
N LEU A 414 12.44 -0.02 -30.79
CA LEU A 414 12.80 -1.43 -30.94
C LEU A 414 13.42 -1.93 -29.63
N SER A 415 12.81 -2.94 -29.03
CA SER A 415 13.31 -3.61 -27.83
C SER A 415 13.65 -5.07 -28.12
N LEU A 416 14.81 -5.55 -27.68
CA LEU A 416 15.26 -6.95 -27.84
C LEU A 416 15.60 -7.55 -26.48
N ASP A 417 14.90 -8.62 -26.11
CA ASP A 417 14.87 -9.17 -24.75
C ASP A 417 16.21 -9.78 -24.33
N ASN A 418 16.80 -10.59 -25.22
CA ASN A 418 18.03 -11.35 -24.92
C ASN A 418 19.28 -10.47 -24.81
N VAL A 419 19.24 -9.25 -25.34
CA VAL A 419 20.39 -8.34 -25.38
C VAL A 419 20.14 -7.09 -24.51
N GLN A 420 19.00 -7.00 -23.82
CA GLN A 420 18.59 -5.83 -23.02
C GLN A 420 18.77 -4.51 -23.78
N LEU A 421 18.35 -4.50 -25.05
CA LEU A 421 18.44 -3.34 -25.93
C LEU A 421 17.06 -2.72 -26.08
N SER A 422 16.93 -1.40 -25.93
CA SER A 422 15.69 -0.67 -26.18
C SER A 422 16.02 0.70 -26.74
N GLU A 423 15.75 0.89 -28.03
CA GLU A 423 16.24 2.05 -28.79
C GLU A 423 15.13 2.72 -29.60
N GLU A 424 15.24 4.04 -29.77
CA GLU A 424 14.38 4.76 -30.70
C GLU A 424 14.68 4.34 -32.14
N ALA A 425 13.61 4.14 -32.92
CA ALA A 425 13.66 3.69 -34.29
C ALA A 425 12.88 4.66 -35.19
N ALA A 426 13.51 5.17 -36.24
CA ALA A 426 12.83 5.84 -37.34
C ALA A 426 12.29 4.79 -38.32
N ILE A 427 11.01 4.88 -38.65
CA ILE A 427 10.32 3.92 -39.51
C ILE A 427 9.78 4.66 -40.73
N VAL A 428 10.12 4.22 -41.92
CA VAL A 428 9.66 4.79 -43.19
C VAL A 428 8.90 3.72 -43.99
N VAL A 429 7.66 4.01 -44.36
CA VAL A 429 6.77 3.10 -45.09
C VAL A 429 6.50 3.67 -46.48
N GLN A 430 6.81 2.89 -47.52
CA GLN A 430 6.58 3.23 -48.92
C GLN A 430 5.97 2.01 -49.66
N GLY A 431 4.64 1.96 -49.72
CA GLY A 431 3.93 0.80 -50.27
C GLY A 431 4.20 -0.45 -49.42
N ASP A 432 4.63 -1.55 -50.04
CA ASP A 432 4.95 -2.80 -49.33
C ASP A 432 6.35 -2.85 -48.71
N ARG A 433 7.08 -1.73 -48.75
CA ARG A 433 8.44 -1.63 -48.21
C ARG A 433 8.44 -0.81 -46.93
N VAL A 434 9.07 -1.35 -45.90
CA VAL A 434 9.27 -0.68 -44.62
C VAL A 434 10.76 -0.62 -44.33
N GLN A 435 11.29 0.58 -44.15
CA GLN A 435 12.66 0.81 -43.71
C GLN A 435 12.64 1.17 -42.23
N ILE A 436 13.47 0.49 -41.42
CA ILE A 436 13.62 0.78 -39.99
C ILE A 436 15.08 1.15 -39.74
N GLU A 437 15.31 2.32 -39.14
CA GLU A 437 16.63 2.80 -38.74
C GLU A 437 16.66 3.01 -37.23
N CYS A 438 17.55 2.34 -36.52
CA CYS A 438 17.66 2.49 -35.08
C CYS A 438 18.77 3.50 -34.73
N SER A 439 18.42 4.52 -33.95
CA SER A 439 19.40 5.43 -33.35
C SER A 439 20.05 4.77 -32.14
N ASN A 440 21.35 5.03 -31.94
CA ASN A 440 22.21 4.15 -31.13
C ASN A 440 22.84 4.84 -29.88
N PRO A 441 22.14 4.90 -28.74
CA PRO A 441 22.72 5.37 -27.48
C PRO A 441 22.83 4.38 -26.29
N SER A 442 22.21 3.20 -26.26
CA SER A 442 22.14 2.36 -25.04
C SER A 442 23.27 1.34 -24.85
N GLN A 443 23.93 0.87 -25.93
CA GLN A 443 25.06 -0.06 -25.85
C GLN A 443 26.19 0.28 -26.84
N ALA A 444 27.41 0.50 -26.32
CA ALA A 444 28.58 0.88 -27.13
C ALA A 444 29.03 -0.18 -28.15
N THR A 445 28.66 -1.44 -27.95
CA THR A 445 29.01 -2.59 -28.81
C THR A 445 28.02 -2.83 -29.95
N TRP A 446 26.89 -2.13 -29.96
CA TRP A 446 25.87 -2.28 -30.97
C TRP A 446 26.05 -1.20 -32.05
N PRO A 447 26.33 -1.54 -33.32
CA PRO A 447 26.37 -0.52 -34.37
C PRO A 447 24.95 -0.10 -34.79
N PRO A 448 24.73 1.16 -35.22
CA PRO A 448 23.48 1.56 -35.86
C PRO A 448 23.17 0.61 -37.01
N ASP A 449 21.94 0.13 -37.09
CA ASP A 449 21.53 -0.79 -38.15
C ASP A 449 20.26 -0.29 -38.85
N SER A 450 20.13 -0.68 -40.12
CA SER A 450 18.98 -0.38 -40.94
C SER A 450 18.46 -1.66 -41.58
N PHE A 451 17.13 -1.81 -41.59
CA PHE A 451 16.45 -2.98 -42.13
C PHE A 451 15.54 -2.53 -43.26
N ASP A 452 15.65 -3.19 -44.42
CA ASP A 452 14.64 -3.12 -45.46
C ASP A 452 13.76 -4.36 -45.36
N LEU A 453 12.51 -4.13 -44.98
CA LEU A 453 11.48 -5.13 -44.84
C LEU A 453 10.52 -5.10 -46.03
N THR A 454 10.03 -6.26 -46.42
CA THR A 454 8.90 -6.39 -47.34
C THR A 454 7.71 -6.99 -46.58
N LEU A 455 6.55 -6.36 -46.71
CA LEU A 455 5.31 -6.82 -46.10
C LEU A 455 4.66 -7.93 -46.96
N ASP A 456 4.39 -9.08 -46.34
CA ASP A 456 3.50 -10.09 -46.90
C ASP A 456 2.06 -9.84 -46.44
N ARG A 457 1.24 -9.27 -47.32
CA ARG A 457 -0.14 -8.87 -47.03
C ARG A 457 -1.07 -10.05 -46.71
N TYR A 458 -0.68 -11.29 -46.99
CA TYR A 458 -1.50 -12.47 -46.69
C TYR A 458 -1.24 -13.06 -45.30
N ALA A 459 -0.14 -12.68 -44.65
CA ALA A 459 0.32 -13.28 -43.41
C ALA A 459 0.47 -12.29 -42.23
N ASP A 460 0.23 -10.99 -42.43
CA ASP A 460 0.53 -9.93 -41.44
C ASP A 460 1.97 -10.03 -40.88
N VAL A 461 2.90 -10.40 -41.77
CA VAL A 461 4.31 -10.63 -41.46
C VAL A 461 5.18 -9.77 -42.37
N MET A 462 6.16 -9.09 -41.79
CA MET A 462 7.22 -8.40 -42.52
C MET A 462 8.53 -9.16 -42.36
N THR A 463 9.27 -9.36 -43.45
CA THR A 463 10.62 -9.95 -43.37
C THR A 463 11.64 -9.12 -44.11
N GLY A 464 12.87 -9.11 -43.61
CA GLY A 464 13.97 -8.43 -44.26
C GLY A 464 15.32 -8.77 -43.65
N THR A 465 16.34 -8.05 -44.10
CA THR A 465 17.73 -8.30 -43.70
C THR A 465 18.40 -6.99 -43.30
N SER A 466 19.28 -7.08 -42.31
CA SER A 466 20.20 -5.99 -41.94
C SER A 466 21.02 -5.53 -43.16
N LYS A 467 21.15 -4.21 -43.32
CA LYS A 467 21.96 -3.58 -44.37
C LYS A 467 23.39 -3.28 -43.93
N HIS A 468 23.74 -3.46 -42.66
CA HIS A 468 25.04 -3.03 -42.17
C HIS A 468 26.21 -3.89 -42.76
N PRO A 469 27.18 -3.29 -43.48
CA PRO A 469 28.21 -4.04 -44.21
C PRO A 469 29.25 -4.74 -43.31
N ARG A 470 29.37 -4.33 -42.05
CA ARG A 470 30.23 -4.96 -41.02
C ARG A 470 29.44 -5.51 -39.81
N GLY A 471 28.12 -5.51 -39.90
CA GLY A 471 27.20 -5.75 -38.78
C GLY A 471 26.56 -7.11 -38.89
N PHE A 472 25.92 -7.50 -37.80
CA PHE A 472 25.16 -8.72 -37.60
C PHE A 472 24.23 -9.04 -38.79
N ARG A 473 24.73 -9.83 -39.77
CA ARG A 473 23.95 -10.30 -40.94
C ARG A 473 22.85 -11.25 -40.48
N GLY A 474 21.73 -10.69 -40.04
CA GLY A 474 20.60 -11.46 -39.56
C GLY A 474 19.31 -11.14 -40.29
N LYS A 475 18.42 -12.14 -40.32
CA LYS A 475 17.07 -12.01 -40.86
C LYS A 475 16.14 -11.58 -39.74
N ILE A 476 15.43 -10.48 -39.95
CA ILE A 476 14.40 -9.99 -39.03
C ILE A 476 13.02 -10.36 -39.58
N THR A 477 12.16 -10.84 -38.69
CA THR A 477 10.75 -11.15 -38.96
C THR A 477 9.91 -10.37 -37.95
N LEU A 478 8.96 -9.58 -38.43
CA LEU A 478 7.99 -8.88 -37.61
C LEU A 478 6.60 -9.46 -37.82
N THR A 479 5.89 -9.78 -36.74
CA THR A 479 4.51 -10.30 -36.79
C THR A 479 3.60 -9.38 -35.98
N LYS A 480 2.44 -9.00 -36.55
CA LYS A 480 1.49 -8.10 -35.89
C LYS A 480 0.89 -8.74 -34.63
N ASP A 481 0.88 -8.00 -33.52
CA ASP A 481 0.28 -8.45 -32.25
C ASP A 481 -1.24 -8.12 -32.27
N THR A 482 -2.11 -9.13 -32.11
CA THR A 482 -3.54 -9.06 -32.46
C THR A 482 -4.45 -8.38 -31.42
N LYS A 483 -3.98 -7.33 -30.74
CA LYS A 483 -4.82 -6.48 -29.88
C LYS A 483 -4.44 -5.01 -29.98
N GLY A 484 -5.21 -4.27 -30.77
CA GLY A 484 -5.12 -2.81 -30.89
C GLY A 484 -5.52 -2.36 -32.28
N ASP A 485 -6.34 -1.31 -32.35
CA ASP A 485 -6.97 -0.77 -33.55
C ASP A 485 -6.05 -0.59 -34.76
N GLU A 486 -6.69 -0.58 -35.94
CA GLU A 486 -6.11 -0.46 -37.29
C GLU A 486 -4.93 0.53 -37.39
N VAL A 487 -3.70 0.01 -37.43
CA VAL A 487 -2.63 0.69 -38.19
C VAL A 487 -2.95 0.46 -39.67
N PRO A 488 -3.18 1.51 -40.47
CA PRO A 488 -3.34 1.33 -41.91
C PRO A 488 -2.03 0.80 -42.47
N VAL A 489 -2.15 -0.29 -43.24
CA VAL A 489 -1.09 -0.97 -43.99
C VAL A 489 -0.38 -0.01 -44.93
#